data_AF-A0A957V842-F1
#
_entry.id   AF-A0A957V842-F1
#
_cell.length_a   1.000
_cell.length_b   1.000
_cell.length_c   1.000
_cell.angle_alpha   90.00
_cell.angle_beta   90.00
_cell.angle_gamma   90.00
#
_symmetry.space_group_name_H-M   'P 1'
#
loop_
_entity.id
_entity.type
_entity.pdbx_description
1 polymer ?
#
loop_
_entity_poly.entity_id
_entity_poly.type
_entity_poly.pdbx_seq_one_letter_code
_entity_poly.pdbx_strand_id
1 'polypeptide(L)'
;RREIILLVDHSGSMSGAKWEAADWAVARFLRSLRAEDTFALAVFHNHTTWFGDGRLHAAGEADVAEAIAWLKARKDSGGTELGMALEQALAIARTSGAASRHVLILTDAEVTDAGRILRLAGKEAAHTERRRISVLCIDAAPNAFLAQELAERGGGVARFLTSNPNDEDITTALDQVLMLWDEPVLLGASLAVNRPGVEAAGRTVAVDDGRCLIDVGDLAAGQTQWVCGRAPLATAPPLAISLATAAGEVIATTGATGSGETISAIKSLFGARRVNGLEYLMTAGYSQATLRAELERLGYDPDVEESEAAAAV
;
A
#
# COMPACT_ATOMS: atom_id res chain seq x y z
N ARG A 1 15.48 12.62 -1.19
CA ARG A 1 14.41 13.44 -0.53
C ARG A 1 13.07 12.73 -0.55
N ARG A 2 12.28 12.90 0.51
CA ARG A 2 10.97 12.28 0.71
C ARG A 2 9.86 13.32 0.83
N GLU A 3 8.68 12.96 0.33
CA GLU A 3 7.43 13.70 0.51
C GLU A 3 6.46 12.79 1.26
N ILE A 4 6.11 13.14 2.49
CA ILE A 4 5.27 12.28 3.34
C ILE A 4 3.97 12.99 3.70
N ILE A 5 2.85 12.30 3.57
CA ILE A 5 1.56 12.77 4.10
C ILE A 5 1.10 11.77 5.17
N LEU A 6 0.91 12.26 6.38
CA LEU A 6 0.47 11.48 7.53
C LEU A 6 -1.02 11.72 7.78
N LEU A 7 -1.81 10.66 7.74
CA LEU A 7 -3.23 10.66 8.10
C LEU A 7 -3.41 9.85 9.38
N VAL A 8 -3.80 10.50 10.47
CA VAL A 8 -3.93 9.90 11.80
C VAL A 8 -5.40 9.77 12.17
N ASP A 9 -5.85 8.55 12.40
CA ASP A 9 -7.22 8.25 12.79
C ASP A 9 -7.44 8.59 14.28
N HIS A 10 -8.32 9.54 14.52
CA HIS A 10 -8.77 10.01 15.83
C HIS A 10 -10.26 9.66 16.04
N SER A 11 -10.75 8.60 15.40
CA SER A 11 -12.10 8.07 15.63
C SER A 11 -12.27 7.46 17.02
N GLY A 12 -13.52 7.24 17.42
CA GLY A 12 -13.86 6.69 18.74
C GLY A 12 -13.29 5.29 18.98
N SER A 13 -13.16 4.48 17.93
CA SER A 13 -12.56 3.15 18.01
C SER A 13 -11.08 3.23 18.36
N MET A 14 -10.37 4.27 17.91
CA MET A 14 -8.97 4.52 18.22
C MET A 14 -8.71 5.03 19.64
N SER A 15 -9.72 5.25 20.49
CA SER A 15 -9.53 5.82 21.84
C SER A 15 -8.61 4.98 22.76
N GLY A 16 -8.05 5.63 23.78
CA GLY A 16 -7.18 5.00 24.78
C GLY A 16 -5.81 4.62 24.22
N ALA A 17 -5.38 3.38 24.45
CA ALA A 17 -4.02 2.92 24.10
C ALA A 17 -3.73 2.96 22.59
N LYS A 18 -4.74 2.73 21.73
CA LYS A 18 -4.61 2.82 20.27
C LYS A 18 -4.21 4.24 19.84
N TRP A 19 -4.86 5.24 20.41
CA TRP A 19 -4.59 6.65 20.16
C TRP A 19 -3.18 7.03 20.60
N GLU A 20 -2.81 6.66 21.83
CA GLU A 20 -1.50 6.97 22.39
C GLU A 20 -0.39 6.33 21.55
N ALA A 21 -0.59 5.09 21.09
CA ALA A 21 0.33 4.40 20.19
C ALA A 21 0.42 5.10 18.82
N ALA A 22 -0.70 5.53 18.24
CA ALA A 22 -0.74 6.26 16.97
C ALA A 22 0.01 7.60 17.06
N ASP A 23 -0.32 8.43 18.07
CA ASP A 23 0.33 9.73 18.29
C ASP A 23 1.83 9.56 18.58
N TRP A 24 2.20 8.53 19.34
CA TRP A 24 3.60 8.20 19.61
C TRP A 24 4.34 7.79 18.33
N ALA A 25 3.73 6.95 17.49
CA ALA A 25 4.30 6.48 16.24
C ALA A 25 4.53 7.64 15.26
N VAL A 26 3.56 8.53 15.12
CA VAL A 26 3.65 9.73 14.29
C VAL A 26 4.74 10.66 14.80
N ALA A 27 4.82 10.89 16.12
CA ALA A 27 5.86 11.74 16.69
C ALA A 27 7.27 11.18 16.48
N ARG A 28 7.44 9.85 16.56
CA ARG A 28 8.71 9.19 16.23
C ARG A 28 9.03 9.31 14.74
N PHE A 29 8.05 9.07 13.88
CA PHE A 29 8.20 9.21 12.43
C PHE A 29 8.64 10.62 12.04
N LEU A 30 7.96 11.66 12.54
CA LEU A 30 8.31 13.04 12.21
C LEU A 30 9.73 13.40 12.64
N ARG A 31 10.22 12.83 13.75
CA ARG A 31 11.60 13.03 14.24
C ARG A 31 12.66 12.28 13.43
N SER A 32 12.29 11.27 12.63
CA SER A 32 13.22 10.55 11.76
C SER A 32 13.35 11.17 10.37
N LEU A 33 12.54 12.20 10.08
CA LEU A 33 12.66 12.97 8.84
C LEU A 33 13.95 13.78 8.84
N ARG A 34 14.56 13.91 7.66
CA ARG A 34 15.76 14.72 7.43
C ARG A 34 15.32 16.12 7.00
N ALA A 35 16.19 17.11 7.18
CA ALA A 35 15.86 18.51 6.89
C ALA A 35 15.48 18.78 5.42
N GLU A 36 15.94 17.93 4.49
CA GLU A 36 15.59 17.96 3.07
C GLU A 36 14.23 17.32 2.73
N ASP A 37 13.59 16.65 3.68
CA ASP A 37 12.27 16.04 3.50
C ASP A 37 11.15 17.05 3.70
N THR A 38 9.96 16.68 3.22
CA THR A 38 8.74 17.46 3.41
C THR A 38 7.64 16.59 3.98
N PHE A 39 6.77 17.18 4.79
CA PHE A 39 5.64 16.48 5.37
C PHE A 39 4.36 17.29 5.37
N ALA A 40 3.22 16.60 5.29
CA ALA A 40 1.92 17.13 5.71
C ALA A 40 1.34 16.19 6.76
N LEU A 41 0.54 16.74 7.68
CA LEU A 41 -0.06 15.99 8.78
C LEU A 41 -1.53 16.36 8.90
N ALA A 42 -2.39 15.36 9.02
CA ALA A 42 -3.79 15.54 9.36
C ALA A 42 -4.24 14.52 10.40
N VAL A 43 -5.21 14.94 11.20
CA VAL A 43 -6.06 14.03 11.99
C VAL A 43 -7.41 13.91 11.31
N PHE A 44 -8.03 12.74 11.38
CA PHE A 44 -9.37 12.54 10.83
C PHE A 44 -10.27 11.75 11.76
N HIS A 45 -11.55 12.13 11.77
CA HIS A 45 -12.65 11.39 12.39
C HIS A 45 -13.93 11.65 11.58
N ASN A 46 -14.89 12.43 12.07
CA ASN A 46 -16.03 12.99 11.33
C ASN A 46 -15.60 13.99 10.25
N HIS A 47 -14.46 14.63 10.42
CA HIS A 47 -13.87 15.56 9.46
C HIS A 47 -12.34 15.43 9.48
N THR A 48 -11.68 16.00 8.49
CA THR A 48 -10.23 16.05 8.39
C THR A 48 -9.73 17.41 8.81
N THR A 49 -8.81 17.45 9.77
CA THR A 49 -8.16 18.67 10.24
C THR A 49 -6.68 18.59 9.95
N TRP A 50 -6.17 19.56 9.20
CA TRP A 50 -4.76 19.62 8.81
C TRP A 50 -3.94 20.45 9.79
N PHE A 51 -2.68 20.05 9.96
CA PHE A 51 -1.65 20.93 10.49
C PHE A 51 -1.36 22.04 9.46
N GLY A 52 -1.22 23.27 9.93
CA GLY A 52 -0.97 24.43 9.07
C GLY A 52 -2.12 24.71 8.11
N ASP A 53 -1.78 24.87 6.82
CA ASP A 53 -2.70 25.25 5.74
C ASP A 53 -3.05 24.08 4.81
N GLY A 54 -2.77 22.83 5.22
CA GLY A 54 -3.03 21.64 4.39
C GLY A 54 -2.06 21.51 3.22
N ARG A 55 -0.83 21.95 3.39
CA ARG A 55 0.26 21.85 2.39
C ARG A 55 1.45 21.08 2.96
N LEU A 56 2.44 20.85 2.12
CA LEU A 56 3.71 20.28 2.53
C LEU A 56 4.57 21.34 3.23
N HIS A 57 5.03 21.01 4.43
CA HIS A 57 5.97 21.77 5.24
C HIS A 57 7.37 21.17 5.14
N ALA A 58 8.40 21.98 5.34
CA ALA A 58 9.76 21.47 5.50
C ALA A 58 9.86 20.66 6.80
N ALA A 59 10.64 19.57 6.80
CA ALA A 59 10.90 18.79 8.01
C ALA A 59 12.03 19.40 8.86
N GLY A 60 11.96 20.72 9.09
CA GLY A 60 12.86 21.42 10.01
C GLY A 60 12.54 21.07 11.47
N GLU A 61 13.53 21.19 12.37
CA GLU A 61 13.36 20.84 13.78
C GLU A 61 12.20 21.61 14.45
N ALA A 62 12.06 22.90 14.13
CA ALA A 62 10.98 23.74 14.63
C ALA A 62 9.60 23.31 14.09
N ASP A 63 9.48 23.08 12.79
CA ASP A 63 8.23 22.65 12.14
C ASP A 63 7.78 21.27 12.66
N VAL A 64 8.72 20.35 12.84
CA VAL A 64 8.47 19.02 13.42
C VAL A 64 8.00 19.13 14.87
N ALA A 65 8.65 19.97 15.68
CA ALA A 65 8.23 20.19 17.06
C ALA A 65 6.82 20.79 17.16
N GLU A 66 6.49 21.76 16.30
CA GLU A 66 5.18 22.38 16.23
C GLU A 66 4.10 21.39 15.79
N ALA A 67 4.37 20.59 14.75
CA ALA A 67 3.44 19.56 14.27
C ALA A 67 3.14 18.50 15.34
N ILE A 68 4.16 18.07 16.11
CA ILE A 68 3.98 17.12 17.22
C ILE A 68 3.15 17.74 18.35
N ALA A 69 3.41 19.00 18.69
CA ALA A 69 2.62 19.71 19.71
C ALA A 69 1.15 19.87 19.27
N TRP A 70 0.94 20.22 18.00
CA TRP A 70 -0.38 20.31 17.39
C TRP A 70 -1.12 18.98 17.43
N LEU A 71 -0.47 17.87 17.05
CA LEU A 71 -1.07 16.53 17.08
C LEU A 71 -1.56 16.17 18.48
N LYS A 72 -0.69 16.35 19.48
CA LYS A 72 -1.01 16.01 20.88
C LYS A 72 -2.12 16.88 21.47
N ALA A 73 -2.32 18.09 20.96
CA ALA A 73 -3.39 18.98 21.39
C ALA A 73 -4.76 18.60 20.82
N ARG A 74 -4.83 17.78 19.76
CA ARG A 74 -6.08 17.27 19.21
C ARG A 74 -6.58 16.09 20.04
N LYS A 75 -7.82 16.22 20.50
CA LYS A 75 -8.54 15.27 21.37
C LYS A 75 -10.00 15.11 20.95
N ASP A 76 -10.39 15.79 19.88
CA ASP A 76 -11.70 15.66 19.26
C ASP A 76 -11.79 14.31 18.53
N SER A 77 -12.92 13.64 18.73
CA SER A 77 -13.17 12.28 18.26
C SER A 77 -14.56 12.16 17.65
N GLY A 78 -14.75 11.15 16.80
CA GLY A 78 -16.00 10.95 16.06
C GLY A 78 -16.07 9.59 15.38
N GLY A 79 -16.82 9.53 14.27
CA GLY A 79 -16.77 8.41 13.32
C GLY A 79 -15.47 8.41 12.50
N THR A 80 -15.48 7.69 11.38
CA THR A 80 -14.26 7.39 10.62
C THR A 80 -14.41 7.74 9.13
N GLU A 81 -14.01 8.96 8.75
CA GLU A 81 -14.10 9.48 7.37
C GLU A 81 -12.76 9.40 6.61
N LEU A 82 -12.16 8.20 6.56
CA LEU A 82 -10.88 7.97 5.86
C LEU A 82 -10.96 8.32 4.36
N GLY A 83 -12.11 8.07 3.71
CA GLY A 83 -12.30 8.38 2.29
C GLY A 83 -12.13 9.87 1.97
N MET A 84 -12.65 10.75 2.83
CA MET A 84 -12.49 12.21 2.72
C MET A 84 -11.05 12.62 2.99
N ALA A 85 -10.43 12.08 4.04
CA ALA A 85 -9.05 12.40 4.42
C ALA A 85 -8.07 12.01 3.30
N LEU A 86 -8.23 10.81 2.73
CA LEU A 86 -7.40 10.32 1.65
C LEU A 86 -7.58 11.16 0.37
N GLU A 87 -8.80 11.54 0.02
CA GLU A 87 -9.04 12.40 -1.15
C GLU A 87 -8.33 13.75 -1.01
N GLN A 88 -8.43 14.39 0.16
CA GLN A 88 -7.73 15.64 0.45
C GLN A 88 -6.20 15.48 0.39
N ALA A 89 -5.67 14.41 0.98
CA ALA A 89 -4.24 14.10 0.94
C ALA A 89 -3.71 13.95 -0.50
N LEU A 90 -4.43 13.20 -1.34
CA LEU A 90 -4.04 12.98 -2.73
C LEU A 90 -4.12 14.26 -3.58
N ALA A 91 -4.94 15.23 -3.19
CA ALA A 91 -5.06 16.53 -3.82
C ALA A 91 -3.95 17.53 -3.45
N ILE A 92 -3.15 17.26 -2.40
CA ILE A 92 -2.01 18.11 -2.03
C ILE A 92 -1.04 18.23 -3.22
N ALA A 93 -0.55 19.43 -3.47
CA ALA A 93 0.42 19.68 -4.55
C ALA A 93 1.73 18.92 -4.30
N ARG A 94 2.23 18.22 -5.32
CA ARG A 94 3.49 17.47 -5.27
C ARG A 94 4.69 18.42 -5.36
N THR A 95 5.78 18.07 -4.70
CA THR A 95 7.07 18.75 -4.85
C THR A 95 7.67 18.51 -6.25
N SER A 96 8.39 19.50 -6.80
CA SER A 96 8.99 19.43 -8.14
C SER A 96 10.32 18.67 -8.15
N GLY A 97 10.50 17.69 -9.04
CA GLY A 97 11.70 16.85 -9.15
C GLY A 97 11.52 15.44 -8.57
N ALA A 98 12.57 14.61 -8.64
CA ALA A 98 12.53 13.24 -8.16
C ALA A 98 12.39 13.20 -6.63
N ALA A 99 11.25 12.68 -6.14
CA ALA A 99 10.99 12.44 -4.73
C ALA A 99 10.34 11.08 -4.56
N SER A 100 10.70 10.37 -3.48
CA SER A 100 9.91 9.24 -3.01
C SER A 100 8.69 9.80 -2.26
N ARG A 101 7.48 9.49 -2.71
CA ARG A 101 6.24 10.11 -2.22
C ARG A 101 5.37 9.08 -1.53
N HIS A 102 4.95 9.36 -0.30
CA HIS A 102 4.20 8.42 0.52
C HIS A 102 3.00 9.08 1.19
N VAL A 103 1.89 8.36 1.28
CA VAL A 103 0.80 8.61 2.20
C VAL A 103 0.84 7.49 3.22
N LEU A 104 1.00 7.83 4.50
CA LEU A 104 0.93 6.90 5.61
C LEU A 104 -0.36 7.13 6.39
N ILE A 105 -1.19 6.09 6.44
CA ILE A 105 -2.45 6.07 7.19
C ILE A 105 -2.24 5.28 8.47
N LEU A 106 -2.54 5.87 9.62
CA LEU A 106 -2.58 5.18 10.92
C LEU A 106 -4.05 5.06 11.33
N THR A 107 -4.56 3.85 11.47
CA THR A 107 -5.98 3.55 11.71
C THR A 107 -6.13 2.14 12.28
N ASP A 108 -7.31 1.76 12.77
CA ASP A 108 -7.67 0.34 12.98
C ASP A 108 -8.41 -0.27 11.76
N ALA A 109 -8.56 0.53 10.70
CA ALA A 109 -9.21 0.19 9.44
C ALA A 109 -10.71 -0.13 9.56
N GLU A 110 -11.37 0.30 10.64
CA GLU A 110 -12.82 0.26 10.78
C GLU A 110 -13.47 1.41 9.99
N VAL A 111 -13.69 1.19 8.69
CA VAL A 111 -14.30 2.18 7.79
C VAL A 111 -15.58 1.67 7.15
N THR A 112 -16.47 2.59 6.81
CA THR A 112 -17.77 2.30 6.19
C THR A 112 -17.76 2.43 4.66
N ASP A 113 -16.82 3.18 4.06
CA ASP A 113 -16.76 3.46 2.62
C ASP A 113 -15.48 2.90 1.95
N ALA A 114 -15.28 1.59 2.09
CA ALA A 114 -14.14 0.89 1.50
C ALA A 114 -14.06 1.05 -0.03
N GLY A 115 -15.20 1.03 -0.73
CA GLY A 115 -15.25 1.15 -2.19
C GLY A 115 -14.68 2.48 -2.70
N ARG A 116 -15.00 3.61 -2.03
CA ARG A 116 -14.39 4.91 -2.36
C ARG A 116 -12.89 4.93 -2.12
N ILE A 117 -12.44 4.41 -0.98
CA ILE A 117 -11.04 4.38 -0.57
C ILE A 117 -10.20 3.61 -1.58
N LEU A 118 -10.63 2.40 -1.95
CA LEU A 118 -9.92 1.56 -2.92
C LEU A 118 -9.92 2.17 -4.33
N ARG A 119 -10.98 2.88 -4.71
CA ARG A 119 -11.02 3.63 -5.98
C ARG A 119 -10.06 4.82 -6.00
N LEU A 120 -9.93 5.55 -4.89
CA LEU A 120 -8.95 6.64 -4.76
C LEU A 120 -7.52 6.10 -4.90
N ALA A 121 -7.21 4.98 -4.24
CA ALA A 121 -5.91 4.32 -4.35
C ALA A 121 -5.60 3.90 -5.80
N GLY A 122 -6.55 3.27 -6.50
CA GLY A 122 -6.38 2.90 -7.90
C GLY A 122 -6.15 4.09 -8.84
N LYS A 123 -6.85 5.21 -8.60
CA LYS A 123 -6.62 6.45 -9.37
C LYS A 123 -5.23 7.03 -9.11
N GLU A 124 -4.78 7.04 -7.87
CA GLU A 124 -3.44 7.51 -7.52
C GLU A 124 -2.36 6.63 -8.16
N ALA A 125 -2.56 5.31 -8.18
CA ALA A 125 -1.61 4.36 -8.77
C ALA A 125 -1.34 4.61 -10.27
N ALA A 126 -2.31 5.16 -10.99
CA ALA A 126 -2.18 5.53 -12.40
C ALA A 126 -1.43 6.85 -12.63
N HIS A 127 -1.12 7.61 -11.57
CA HIS A 127 -0.42 8.89 -11.68
C HIS A 127 1.09 8.67 -11.95
N THR A 128 1.68 9.51 -12.81
CA THR A 128 3.12 9.44 -13.13
C THR A 128 3.99 9.70 -11.91
N GLU A 129 3.61 10.71 -11.12
CA GLU A 129 4.21 11.05 -9.83
C GLU A 129 3.41 10.49 -8.66
N ARG A 130 2.94 9.24 -8.77
CA ARG A 130 2.09 8.60 -7.76
C ARG A 130 2.72 8.62 -6.37
N ARG A 131 1.85 8.72 -5.37
CA ARG A 131 2.15 8.52 -3.96
C ARG A 131 1.89 7.08 -3.59
N ARG A 132 2.84 6.48 -2.88
CA ARG A 132 2.64 5.14 -2.30
C ARG A 132 1.76 5.24 -1.08
N ILE A 133 0.68 4.48 -1.06
CA ILE A 133 -0.23 4.47 0.09
C ILE A 133 0.15 3.29 0.97
N SER A 134 0.53 3.56 2.21
CA SER A 134 0.83 2.55 3.21
C SER A 134 -0.08 2.70 4.42
N VAL A 135 -0.36 1.59 5.09
CA VAL A 135 -1.29 1.53 6.22
C VAL A 135 -0.59 0.91 7.42
N LEU A 136 -0.62 1.62 8.54
CA LEU A 136 -0.24 1.11 9.84
C LEU A 136 -1.52 0.86 10.64
N CYS A 137 -1.91 -0.40 10.73
CA CYS A 137 -3.04 -0.85 11.51
C CYS A 137 -2.65 -1.01 12.97
N ILE A 138 -3.34 -0.34 13.88
CA ILE A 138 -3.10 -0.44 15.32
C ILE A 138 -4.35 -1.05 15.96
N ASP A 139 -4.42 -2.38 15.99
CA ASP A 139 -5.47 -3.10 16.73
C ASP A 139 -5.14 -4.59 16.86
N ALA A 140 -5.83 -5.28 17.78
CA ALA A 140 -5.80 -6.72 17.91
C ALA A 140 -6.64 -7.46 16.85
N ALA A 141 -7.67 -6.80 16.29
CA ALA A 141 -8.56 -7.39 15.27
C ALA A 141 -8.98 -6.39 14.18
N PRO A 142 -8.03 -5.80 13.42
CA PRO A 142 -8.36 -4.79 12.41
C PRO A 142 -9.01 -5.42 11.17
N ASN A 143 -9.61 -4.59 10.31
CA ASN A 143 -9.99 -5.00 8.96
C ASN A 143 -8.73 -5.19 8.08
N ALA A 144 -8.05 -6.33 8.29
CA ALA A 144 -6.77 -6.61 7.67
C ALA A 144 -6.83 -6.70 6.15
N PHE A 145 -7.95 -7.18 5.62
CA PHE A 145 -8.16 -7.25 4.17
C PHE A 145 -8.15 -5.86 3.54
N LEU A 146 -8.95 -4.93 4.07
CA LEU A 146 -9.01 -3.57 3.54
C LEU A 146 -7.65 -2.88 3.60
N ALA A 147 -6.96 -3.00 4.74
CA ALA A 147 -5.64 -2.40 4.91
C ALA A 147 -4.62 -2.95 3.89
N GLN A 148 -4.63 -4.26 3.67
CA GLN A 148 -3.78 -4.92 2.67
C GLN A 148 -4.14 -4.47 1.26
N GLU A 149 -5.41 -4.52 0.87
CA GLU A 149 -5.86 -4.09 -0.45
C GLU A 149 -5.57 -2.62 -0.73
N LEU A 150 -5.77 -1.74 0.25
CA LEU A 150 -5.45 -0.32 0.11
C LEU A 150 -3.95 -0.12 -0.13
N ALA A 151 -3.11 -0.79 0.66
CA ALA A 151 -1.67 -0.71 0.50
C ALA A 151 -1.20 -1.30 -0.84
N GLU A 152 -1.75 -2.44 -1.24
CA GLU A 152 -1.42 -3.11 -2.50
C GLU A 152 -1.81 -2.25 -3.71
N ARG A 153 -3.04 -1.71 -3.74
CA ARG A 153 -3.49 -0.79 -4.80
C ARG A 153 -2.68 0.50 -4.81
N GLY A 154 -2.32 1.01 -3.64
CA GLY A 154 -1.49 2.18 -3.51
C GLY A 154 0.00 1.93 -3.77
N GLY A 155 0.43 0.69 -4.00
CA GLY A 155 1.85 0.34 -4.19
C GLY A 155 2.73 0.58 -2.95
N GLY A 156 2.13 0.60 -1.76
CA GLY A 156 2.83 0.67 -0.47
C GLY A 156 2.74 -0.63 0.32
N VAL A 157 2.71 -0.54 1.65
CA VAL A 157 2.70 -1.71 2.55
C VAL A 157 1.67 -1.56 3.67
N ALA A 158 1.06 -2.69 4.06
CA ALA A 158 0.24 -2.78 5.26
C ALA A 158 1.04 -3.45 6.40
N ARG A 159 0.94 -2.91 7.60
CA ARG A 159 1.57 -3.44 8.81
C ARG A 159 0.59 -3.40 9.96
N PHE A 160 0.67 -4.40 10.84
CA PHE A 160 -0.28 -4.65 11.90
C PHE A 160 0.46 -4.63 13.23
N LEU A 161 0.05 -3.74 14.12
CA LEU A 161 0.58 -3.57 15.46
C LEU A 161 -0.53 -3.86 16.46
N THR A 162 -0.18 -4.56 17.54
CA THR A 162 -1.05 -4.70 18.70
C THR A 162 -1.00 -3.43 19.52
N SER A 163 -2.10 -3.06 20.18
CA SER A 163 -2.16 -1.90 21.09
C SER A 163 -1.76 -2.25 22.53
N ASN A 164 -1.20 -3.45 22.75
CA ASN A 164 -0.85 -3.93 24.08
C ASN A 164 0.44 -3.24 24.58
N PRO A 165 0.39 -2.45 25.66
CA PRO A 165 1.55 -1.71 26.16
C PRO A 165 2.69 -2.61 26.70
N ASN A 166 2.44 -3.91 26.89
CA ASN A 166 3.44 -4.90 27.30
C ASN A 166 4.10 -5.65 26.14
N ASP A 167 3.63 -5.45 24.90
CA ASP A 167 4.32 -5.98 23.73
C ASP A 167 5.48 -5.03 23.40
N GLU A 168 6.73 -5.45 23.66
CA GLU A 168 7.96 -4.69 23.37
C GLU A 168 8.12 -4.32 21.88
N ASP A 169 7.23 -4.77 21.00
CA ASP A 169 7.41 -4.84 19.55
C ASP A 169 6.85 -3.66 18.76
N ILE A 170 6.10 -2.72 19.37
CA ILE A 170 5.61 -1.52 18.64
C ILE A 170 6.76 -0.67 18.10
N THR A 171 7.84 -0.53 18.90
CA THR A 171 9.00 0.29 18.52
C THR A 171 9.79 -0.35 17.40
N THR A 172 10.08 -1.65 17.52
CA THR A 172 10.78 -2.46 16.52
C THR A 172 9.99 -2.53 15.22
N ALA A 173 8.70 -2.81 15.29
CA ALA A 173 7.85 -2.90 14.12
C ALA A 173 7.71 -1.55 13.42
N LEU A 174 7.57 -0.44 14.18
CA LEU A 174 7.61 0.90 13.61
C LEU A 174 8.97 1.24 12.99
N ASP A 175 10.09 0.81 13.59
CA ASP A 175 11.41 1.02 12.99
C ASP A 175 11.59 0.24 11.69
N GLN A 176 11.13 -1.01 11.63
CA GLN A 176 11.12 -1.79 10.38
C GLN A 176 10.26 -1.13 9.30
N VAL A 177 9.11 -0.61 9.70
CA VAL A 177 8.20 0.15 8.85
C VAL A 177 8.90 1.43 8.33
N LEU A 178 9.56 2.17 9.20
CA LEU A 178 10.33 3.38 8.86
C LEU A 178 11.47 3.08 7.88
N MET A 179 12.16 1.95 8.03
CA MET A 179 13.21 1.53 7.10
C MET A 179 12.70 1.27 5.68
N LEU A 180 11.45 0.82 5.52
CA LEU A 180 10.84 0.66 4.19
C LEU A 180 10.59 2.00 3.49
N TRP A 181 10.52 3.08 4.26
CA TRP A 181 10.30 4.44 3.77
C TRP A 181 11.53 5.33 3.96
N ASP A 182 12.69 4.72 4.22
CA ASP A 182 13.97 5.41 4.13
C ASP A 182 14.28 5.70 2.65
N GLU A 183 15.31 6.50 2.40
CA GLU A 183 15.69 6.91 1.06
C GLU A 183 15.91 5.69 0.14
N PRO A 184 15.07 5.52 -0.90
CA PRO A 184 15.16 4.35 -1.75
C PRO A 184 16.36 4.46 -2.70
N VAL A 185 16.97 3.32 -2.99
CA VAL A 185 18.04 3.18 -4.00
C VAL A 185 17.44 3.24 -5.40
N LEU A 186 16.24 2.68 -5.59
CA LEU A 186 15.51 2.72 -6.85
C LEU A 186 14.09 3.23 -6.62
N LEU A 187 13.68 4.18 -7.44
CA LEU A 187 12.31 4.69 -7.47
C LEU A 187 11.52 3.95 -8.54
N GLY A 188 10.29 3.53 -8.19
CA GLY A 188 9.33 2.98 -9.14
C GLY A 188 9.83 1.79 -9.96
N ALA A 189 10.58 0.87 -9.34
CA ALA A 189 11.09 -0.31 -10.00
C ALA A 189 9.96 -1.25 -10.43
N SER A 190 10.22 -2.04 -11.47
CA SER A 190 9.29 -3.06 -11.99
C SER A 190 10.02 -4.36 -12.32
N LEU A 191 9.28 -5.47 -12.29
CA LEU A 191 9.73 -6.75 -12.85
C LEU A 191 9.11 -6.94 -14.23
N ALA A 192 9.95 -6.84 -15.27
CA ALA A 192 9.58 -7.14 -16.64
C ALA A 192 9.68 -8.64 -16.90
N VAL A 193 8.55 -9.28 -17.16
CA VAL A 193 8.43 -10.70 -17.48
C VAL A 193 8.20 -10.86 -18.98
N ASN A 194 9.02 -11.68 -19.64
CA ASN A 194 8.95 -11.91 -21.09
C ASN A 194 7.81 -12.86 -21.52
N ARG A 195 6.64 -12.70 -20.90
CA ARG A 195 5.43 -13.46 -21.16
C ARG A 195 4.21 -12.55 -21.14
N PRO A 196 3.23 -12.77 -22.03
CA PRO A 196 1.89 -12.22 -21.85
C PRO A 196 1.15 -12.99 -20.74
N GLY A 197 0.02 -12.44 -20.25
CA GLY A 197 -0.88 -13.14 -19.33
C GLY A 197 -0.26 -13.46 -17.96
N VAL A 198 0.73 -12.67 -17.54
CA VAL A 198 1.32 -12.78 -16.20
C VAL A 198 0.36 -12.20 -15.19
N GLU A 199 0.19 -12.89 -14.07
CA GLU A 199 -0.57 -12.41 -12.93
C GLU A 199 0.34 -12.32 -11.72
N ALA A 200 0.19 -11.26 -10.93
CA ALA A 200 0.92 -11.07 -9.69
C ALA A 200 -0.06 -10.83 -8.55
N ALA A 201 0.00 -11.68 -7.52
CA ALA A 201 -0.92 -11.60 -6.41
C ALA A 201 -0.65 -10.32 -5.60
N GLY A 202 -1.65 -9.44 -5.54
CA GLY A 202 -1.59 -8.17 -4.83
C GLY A 202 -0.76 -7.08 -5.51
N ARG A 203 -0.52 -7.20 -6.83
CA ARG A 203 0.25 -6.20 -7.60
C ARG A 203 -0.40 -5.92 -8.95
N THR A 204 -0.32 -4.67 -9.39
CA THR A 204 -0.72 -4.29 -10.75
C THR A 204 0.28 -4.84 -11.76
N VAL A 205 -0.25 -5.42 -12.83
CA VAL A 205 0.53 -5.89 -13.98
C VAL A 205 0.15 -5.07 -15.21
N ALA A 206 1.09 -4.27 -15.71
CA ALA A 206 0.93 -3.55 -16.96
C ALA A 206 1.41 -4.42 -18.13
N VAL A 207 0.89 -4.18 -19.33
CA VAL A 207 1.34 -4.84 -20.56
C VAL A 207 2.17 -3.84 -21.36
N ASP A 208 3.37 -4.26 -21.76
CA ASP A 208 4.32 -3.45 -22.52
C ASP A 208 5.00 -4.31 -23.60
N ASP A 209 4.70 -4.02 -24.87
CA ASP A 209 5.30 -4.68 -26.05
C ASP A 209 5.42 -6.23 -25.95
N GLY A 210 4.32 -6.90 -25.59
CA GLY A 210 4.25 -8.36 -25.44
C GLY A 210 4.90 -8.91 -24.16
N ARG A 211 5.37 -8.02 -23.27
CA ARG A 211 5.85 -8.32 -21.92
C ARG A 211 4.85 -7.83 -20.88
N CYS A 212 4.99 -8.36 -19.67
CA CYS A 212 4.22 -7.89 -18.51
C CYS A 212 5.16 -7.20 -17.52
N LEU A 213 4.80 -6.02 -17.04
CA LEU A 213 5.52 -5.25 -16.05
C LEU A 213 4.78 -5.35 -14.72
N ILE A 214 5.37 -6.00 -13.73
CA ILE A 214 4.82 -6.08 -12.37
C ILE A 214 5.39 -4.91 -11.56
N ASP A 215 4.53 -4.09 -10.95
CA ASP A 215 4.99 -3.02 -10.06
C ASP A 215 5.63 -3.59 -8.79
N VAL A 216 6.91 -3.28 -8.58
CA VAL A 216 7.65 -3.57 -7.35
C VAL A 216 7.59 -2.35 -6.44
N GLY A 217 7.84 -1.21 -7.04
CA GLY A 217 7.83 0.05 -6.37
C GLY A 217 9.21 0.53 -5.93
N ASP A 218 9.29 1.27 -4.83
CA ASP A 218 10.56 1.82 -4.36
C ASP A 218 11.33 0.74 -3.62
N LEU A 219 12.62 0.61 -3.92
CA LEU A 219 13.51 -0.38 -3.30
C LEU A 219 14.57 0.33 -2.47
N ALA A 220 14.52 0.12 -1.15
CA ALA A 220 15.52 0.60 -0.20
C ALA A 220 16.65 -0.42 0.00
N ALA A 221 17.83 0.06 0.36
CA ALA A 221 18.98 -0.80 0.64
C ALA A 221 18.71 -1.71 1.86
N GLY A 222 19.13 -2.98 1.78
CA GLY A 222 18.98 -3.94 2.87
C GLY A 222 17.54 -4.45 3.09
N GLN A 223 16.59 -4.04 2.27
CA GLN A 223 15.19 -4.48 2.32
C GLN A 223 14.90 -5.50 1.22
N THR A 224 14.10 -6.52 1.55
CA THR A 224 13.64 -7.53 0.60
C THR A 224 12.18 -7.33 0.30
N GLN A 225 11.83 -7.27 -0.99
CA GLN A 225 10.44 -7.25 -1.43
C GLN A 225 10.07 -8.55 -2.14
N TRP A 226 8.96 -9.16 -1.71
CA TRP A 226 8.48 -10.43 -2.25
C TRP A 226 7.34 -10.19 -3.24
N VAL A 227 7.47 -10.80 -4.42
CA VAL A 227 6.43 -10.84 -5.45
C VAL A 227 6.11 -12.31 -5.75
N CYS A 228 4.84 -12.66 -5.71
CA CYS A 228 4.35 -13.99 -6.05
C CYS A 228 3.36 -13.86 -7.20
N GLY A 229 3.49 -14.72 -8.22
CA GLY A 229 2.69 -14.63 -9.43
C GLY A 229 2.68 -15.92 -10.24
N ARG A 230 1.87 -15.95 -11.29
CA ARG A 230 1.90 -17.01 -12.32
C ARG A 230 2.24 -16.40 -13.67
N ALA A 231 2.96 -17.16 -14.47
CA ALA A 231 3.25 -16.83 -15.86
C ALA A 231 2.92 -18.05 -16.73
N PRO A 232 2.41 -17.87 -17.96
CA PRO A 232 2.19 -18.97 -18.88
C PRO A 232 3.47 -19.75 -19.16
N LEU A 233 3.35 -21.08 -19.14
CA LEU A 233 4.44 -21.98 -19.50
C LEU A 233 4.71 -21.90 -21.00
N ALA A 234 5.97 -21.69 -21.39
CA ALA A 234 6.39 -21.75 -22.79
C ALA A 234 7.80 -22.34 -22.89
N THR A 235 8.05 -23.08 -23.96
CA THR A 235 9.32 -23.78 -24.23
C THR A 235 10.39 -22.87 -24.84
N ALA A 236 10.00 -21.81 -25.55
CA ALA A 236 10.90 -20.81 -26.11
C ALA A 236 10.19 -19.45 -26.29
N PRO A 237 10.89 -18.31 -26.09
CA PRO A 237 12.20 -18.20 -25.44
C PRO A 237 12.12 -18.63 -23.96
N PRO A 238 13.22 -18.96 -23.26
CA PRO A 238 13.18 -19.26 -21.82
C PRO A 238 12.50 -18.15 -20.99
N LEU A 239 11.97 -18.48 -19.81
CA LEU A 239 11.39 -17.46 -18.93
C LEU A 239 12.51 -16.53 -18.47
N ALA A 240 12.31 -15.22 -18.68
CA ALA A 240 13.20 -14.17 -18.23
C ALA A 240 12.39 -13.15 -17.43
N ILE A 241 12.94 -12.79 -16.27
CA ILE A 241 12.41 -11.79 -15.36
C ILE A 241 13.53 -10.76 -15.15
N SER A 242 13.26 -9.52 -15.54
CA SER A 242 14.23 -8.43 -15.46
C SER A 242 13.75 -7.37 -14.49
N LEU A 243 14.61 -6.99 -13.54
CA LEU A 243 14.40 -5.81 -12.71
C LEU A 243 14.74 -4.57 -13.54
N ALA A 244 13.78 -3.66 -13.68
CA ALA A 244 13.94 -2.42 -14.42
C ALA A 244 13.65 -1.19 -13.55
N THR A 245 14.34 -0.09 -13.82
CA THR A 245 14.04 1.23 -13.25
C THR A 245 12.71 1.78 -13.77
N ALA A 246 12.18 2.84 -13.15
CA ALA A 246 11.04 3.57 -13.69
C ALA A 246 11.28 4.13 -15.11
N ALA A 247 12.54 4.32 -15.52
CA ALA A 247 12.92 4.75 -16.87
C ALA A 247 13.04 3.59 -17.87
N GLY A 248 12.79 2.34 -17.45
CA GLY A 248 12.89 1.15 -18.29
C GLY A 248 14.31 0.59 -18.43
N GLU A 249 15.29 1.15 -17.73
CA GLU A 249 16.66 0.62 -17.71
C GLU A 249 16.71 -0.70 -16.94
N VAL A 250 17.22 -1.75 -17.58
CA VAL A 250 17.36 -3.07 -16.95
C VAL A 250 18.60 -3.11 -16.05
N ILE A 251 18.36 -3.39 -14.78
CA ILE A 251 19.40 -3.47 -13.73
C ILE A 251 19.95 -4.88 -13.62
N ALA A 252 19.06 -5.87 -13.65
CA ALA A 252 19.42 -7.27 -13.50
C ALA A 252 18.38 -8.14 -14.21
N THR A 253 18.84 -9.26 -14.76
CA THR A 253 17.96 -10.27 -15.38
C THR A 253 18.26 -11.63 -14.78
N THR A 254 17.21 -12.31 -14.35
CA THR A 254 17.24 -13.72 -14.00
C THR A 254 16.31 -14.49 -14.92
N GLY A 255 16.50 -15.80 -15.01
CA GLY A 255 15.66 -16.66 -15.82
C GLY A 255 15.56 -18.05 -15.25
N ALA A 256 14.54 -18.77 -15.69
CA ALA A 256 14.38 -20.19 -15.39
C ALA A 256 14.40 -20.99 -16.69
N THR A 257 15.25 -22.02 -16.73
CA THR A 257 15.27 -23.03 -17.79
C THR A 257 14.59 -24.29 -17.27
N GLY A 258 13.38 -24.59 -17.75
CA GLY A 258 12.76 -25.91 -17.58
C GLY A 258 11.86 -26.10 -16.35
N SER A 259 11.33 -27.33 -16.25
CA SER A 259 10.40 -27.80 -15.22
C SER A 259 11.10 -27.91 -13.86
N GLY A 260 10.98 -26.86 -13.04
CA GLY A 260 11.34 -26.93 -11.64
C GLY A 260 10.46 -27.94 -10.88
N GLU A 261 10.96 -28.40 -9.74
CA GLU A 261 10.16 -29.20 -8.81
C GLU A 261 8.89 -28.42 -8.44
N THR A 262 7.74 -29.10 -8.44
CA THR A 262 6.48 -28.45 -8.09
C THR A 262 6.45 -28.19 -6.60
N ILE A 263 6.68 -26.94 -6.20
CA ILE A 263 6.59 -26.52 -4.79
C ILE A 263 5.13 -26.15 -4.50
N SER A 264 4.38 -27.06 -3.90
CA SER A 264 2.97 -26.87 -3.54
C SER A 264 2.75 -25.60 -2.71
N ALA A 265 3.67 -25.28 -1.78
CA ALA A 265 3.57 -24.09 -0.93
C ALA A 265 3.52 -22.76 -1.72
N ILE A 266 4.22 -22.65 -2.87
CA ILE A 266 4.18 -21.44 -3.70
C ILE A 266 2.83 -21.32 -4.39
N LYS A 267 2.25 -22.43 -4.85
CA LYS A 267 0.89 -22.46 -5.41
C LYS A 267 -0.14 -22.05 -4.36
N SER A 268 -0.03 -22.57 -3.14
CA SER A 268 -0.91 -22.19 -2.02
C SER A 268 -0.77 -20.71 -1.66
N LEU A 269 0.45 -20.16 -1.66
CA LEU A 269 0.68 -18.74 -1.40
C LEU A 269 -0.01 -17.85 -2.44
N PHE A 270 0.07 -18.22 -3.72
CA PHE A 270 -0.64 -17.52 -4.79
C PHE A 270 -2.16 -17.64 -4.65
N GLY A 271 -2.67 -18.85 -4.36
CA GLY A 271 -4.10 -19.13 -4.24
C GLY A 271 -4.77 -18.48 -3.02
N ALA A 272 -4.11 -18.50 -1.86
CA ALA A 272 -4.65 -17.96 -0.60
C ALA A 272 -5.05 -16.48 -0.71
N ARG A 273 -4.27 -15.67 -1.43
CA ARG A 273 -4.60 -14.25 -1.66
C ARG A 273 -5.88 -14.06 -2.45
N ARG A 274 -6.12 -14.91 -3.46
CA ARG A 274 -7.34 -14.83 -4.27
C ARG A 274 -8.57 -15.25 -3.48
N VAL A 275 -8.44 -16.29 -2.65
CA VAL A 275 -9.51 -16.72 -1.74
C VAL A 275 -9.91 -15.60 -0.80
N ASN A 276 -8.94 -14.96 -0.13
CA ASN A 276 -9.23 -13.80 0.74
C ASN A 276 -9.94 -12.66 -0.02
N GLY A 277 -9.52 -12.40 -1.26
CA GLY A 277 -10.18 -11.44 -2.16
C GLY A 277 -11.65 -11.78 -2.43
N LEU A 278 -11.93 -13.04 -2.75
CA LEU A 278 -13.28 -13.52 -3.00
C LEU A 278 -14.15 -13.47 -1.74
N GLU A 279 -13.64 -13.90 -0.59
CA GLU A 279 -14.35 -13.85 0.70
C GLU A 279 -14.77 -12.41 1.06
N TYR A 280 -13.88 -11.44 0.84
CA TYR A 280 -14.24 -10.05 1.01
C TYR A 280 -15.35 -9.61 0.04
N LEU A 281 -15.20 -9.91 -1.26
CA LEU A 281 -16.18 -9.54 -2.28
C LEU A 281 -17.59 -10.08 -1.99
N MET A 282 -17.71 -11.26 -1.37
CA MET A 282 -19.00 -11.82 -0.95
C MET A 282 -19.75 -10.93 0.04
N THR A 283 -19.05 -10.07 0.78
CA THR A 283 -19.62 -9.23 1.85
C THR A 283 -19.52 -7.72 1.56
N ALA A 284 -18.83 -7.33 0.48
CA ALA A 284 -18.47 -5.94 0.20
C ALA A 284 -19.64 -5.01 -0.20
N GLY A 285 -20.83 -5.55 -0.47
CA GLY A 285 -22.02 -4.76 -0.84
C GLY A 285 -21.87 -3.95 -2.14
N TYR A 286 -20.96 -4.36 -3.04
CA TYR A 286 -20.65 -3.64 -4.27
C TYR A 286 -21.76 -3.73 -5.33
N SER A 287 -21.83 -2.72 -6.20
CA SER A 287 -22.66 -2.80 -7.40
C SER A 287 -22.19 -3.92 -8.33
N GLN A 288 -23.10 -4.48 -9.15
CA GLN A 288 -22.77 -5.52 -10.14
C GLN A 288 -21.60 -5.13 -11.05
N ALA A 289 -21.58 -3.89 -11.55
CA ALA A 289 -20.49 -3.41 -12.39
C ALA A 289 -19.13 -3.37 -11.66
N THR A 290 -19.14 -2.95 -10.39
CA THR A 290 -17.94 -2.92 -9.54
C THR A 290 -17.46 -4.32 -9.21
N LEU A 291 -18.37 -5.23 -8.89
CA LEU A 291 -18.04 -6.62 -8.59
C LEU A 291 -17.37 -7.32 -9.77
N ARG A 292 -17.89 -7.15 -11.00
CA ARG A 292 -17.28 -7.70 -12.22
C ARG A 292 -15.85 -7.20 -12.42
N ALA A 293 -15.63 -5.88 -12.30
CA ALA A 293 -14.29 -5.30 -12.42
C ALA A 293 -13.30 -5.82 -11.36
N GLU A 294 -13.76 -6.07 -10.13
CA GLU A 294 -12.92 -6.63 -9.07
C GLU A 294 -12.61 -8.12 -9.28
N LEU A 295 -13.55 -8.90 -9.82
CA LEU A 295 -13.31 -10.30 -10.20
C LEU A 295 -12.26 -10.39 -11.31
N GLU A 296 -12.38 -9.57 -12.35
CA GLU A 296 -11.38 -9.47 -13.42
C GLU A 296 -10.00 -9.12 -12.88
N ARG A 297 -9.93 -8.15 -11.95
CA ARG A 297 -8.66 -7.76 -11.28
C ARG A 297 -8.06 -8.91 -10.49
N LEU A 298 -8.88 -9.69 -9.80
CA LEU A 298 -8.44 -10.89 -9.11
C LEU A 298 -8.02 -12.00 -10.08
N GLY A 299 -8.26 -11.83 -11.39
CA GLY A 299 -7.92 -12.77 -12.46
C GLY A 299 -9.01 -13.82 -12.71
N TYR A 300 -10.26 -13.53 -12.34
CA TYR A 300 -11.43 -14.36 -12.61
C TYR A 300 -12.22 -13.75 -13.77
N ASP A 301 -12.68 -14.58 -14.69
CA ASP A 301 -13.60 -14.15 -15.73
C ASP A 301 -15.02 -14.13 -15.13
N PRO A 302 -15.66 -12.94 -15.00
CA PRO A 302 -16.98 -12.81 -14.39
C PRO A 302 -18.11 -13.38 -15.25
N ASP A 303 -17.83 -13.75 -16.49
CA ASP A 303 -18.83 -14.13 -17.50
C ASP A 303 -18.83 -15.64 -17.79
N VAL A 304 -18.03 -16.40 -17.05
CA VAL A 304 -18.00 -17.86 -17.11
C VAL A 304 -19.32 -18.43 -16.62
N GLU A 305 -20.03 -19.15 -17.51
CA GLU A 305 -21.24 -19.88 -17.13
C GLU A 305 -20.90 -20.98 -16.11
N GLU A 306 -21.79 -21.24 -15.13
CA GLU A 306 -21.60 -22.20 -14.02
C GLU A 306 -21.12 -23.61 -14.47
N SER A 307 -21.38 -24.00 -15.74
CA SER A 307 -20.96 -25.29 -16.27
C SER A 307 -19.47 -25.41 -16.60
N GLU A 308 -18.77 -24.30 -16.86
CA GLU A 308 -17.33 -24.28 -17.18
C GLU A 308 -16.45 -24.04 -15.93
N ALA A 309 -16.97 -23.34 -14.92
CA ALA A 309 -16.24 -23.06 -13.68
C ALA A 309 -15.86 -24.34 -12.89
N ALA A 310 -16.67 -25.40 -12.98
CA ALA A 310 -16.41 -26.68 -12.33
C ALA A 310 -15.27 -27.49 -12.98
N ALA A 311 -14.85 -27.13 -14.20
CA ALA A 311 -13.78 -27.83 -14.92
C ALA A 311 -12.40 -27.18 -14.74
N ALA A 312 -12.31 -26.01 -14.09
CA ALA A 312 -11.09 -25.22 -13.97
C ALA A 312 -10.44 -25.23 -12.56
N VAL A 313 -10.94 -26.05 -11.63
CA VAL A 313 -10.41 -26.23 -10.26
C VAL A 313 -9.37 -27.34 -10.20
#